data_AF-A0A661B845-F1
#
_entry.id   AF-A0A661B845-F1
#
_cell.length_a   1.000
_cell.length_b   1.000
_cell.length_c   1.000
_cell.angle_alpha   90.00
_cell.angle_beta   90.00
_cell.angle_gamma   90.00
#
_symmetry.space_group_name_H-M   'P 1'
#
loop_
_entity.id
_entity.type
_entity.pdbx_description
1 polymer ?
#
loop_
_entity_poly.entity_id
_entity_poly.type
_entity_poly.pdbx_seq_one_letter_code
_entity_poly.pdbx_strand_id
1 'polypeptide(L)'
;EPVVVLGDTLFSVQDAKKAEQITDMLESILESGTANSKNIFLEKTDTGWCIGYDTLVFLCYPAEMGDSGEVLAQSACHSLSELLSNPPRANFISWQEIIKFIGALMAPVLFILILLIIAKLTKKIIRFLLNQEGKLIKGIKIGKLTVLSARDELMLLIRIVRWGQVIFALVLFYVMILAIFNLYPATQQIGDKAIYHTFQFLKNIGAIILRIIVFVAVLLAFYILSRVALKIVEMVFHYYEKGEVETNISNTAFLYARKPVKILIVIILALFFITLIPDNGIIISAVILCIVLGVFTVSLIPLIKHYISGYFICAKELLQEGERVYYRDKWWIVHKLTPMYVVLILPEDNKKLIRLSNDFLSDGFIKEEMPENIPDQQEDRDISEMSEYNKN
;
A
#
# COMPACT_ATOMS: atom_id res chain seq x y z
N GLU A 1 28.14 59.32 -32.01
CA GLU A 1 28.24 58.82 -30.63
C GLU A 1 29.10 57.57 -30.58
N PRO A 2 30.17 57.57 -29.77
CA PRO A 2 31.09 56.44 -29.69
C PRO A 2 30.46 55.28 -28.91
N VAL A 3 30.56 54.06 -29.46
CA VAL A 3 30.32 52.81 -28.73
C VAL A 3 31.57 52.55 -27.92
N VAL A 4 31.47 52.82 -26.61
CA VAL A 4 32.55 52.60 -25.64
C VAL A 4 32.24 51.32 -24.89
N VAL A 5 33.17 50.37 -24.92
CA VAL A 5 33.09 49.13 -24.13
C VAL A 5 34.36 49.02 -23.33
N LEU A 6 34.23 48.94 -21.99
CA LEU A 6 35.36 48.83 -21.06
C LEU A 6 36.42 49.96 -21.18
N GLY A 7 36.00 51.16 -21.60
CA GLY A 7 36.85 52.35 -21.70
C GLY A 7 37.49 52.57 -23.08
N ASP A 8 37.42 51.60 -23.98
CA ASP A 8 37.92 51.72 -25.35
C ASP A 8 36.77 52.07 -26.31
N THR A 9 37.04 53.01 -27.23
CA THR A 9 36.10 53.39 -28.28
C THR A 9 36.25 52.44 -29.46
N LEU A 10 35.22 51.62 -29.71
CA LEU A 10 35.24 50.62 -30.77
C LEU A 10 34.90 51.21 -32.15
N PHE A 11 33.76 51.90 -32.24
CA PHE A 11 33.30 52.57 -33.45
C PHE A 11 32.24 53.62 -33.08
N SER A 12 31.90 54.50 -34.03
CA SER A 12 30.91 55.56 -33.80
C SER A 12 29.62 55.29 -34.58
N VAL A 13 28.48 55.47 -33.90
CA VAL A 13 27.13 55.36 -34.47
C VAL A 13 26.46 56.73 -34.47
N GLN A 14 25.56 56.99 -35.42
CA GLN A 14 24.90 58.29 -35.55
C GLN A 14 23.86 58.57 -34.45
N ASP A 15 23.33 57.53 -33.81
CA ASP A 15 22.28 57.61 -32.79
C ASP A 15 22.83 57.22 -31.41
N ALA A 16 22.69 58.13 -30.44
CA ALA A 16 23.10 57.94 -29.05
C ALA A 16 22.44 56.73 -28.39
N LYS A 17 21.13 56.53 -28.64
CA LYS A 17 20.37 55.43 -28.04
C LYS A 17 20.82 54.07 -28.57
N LYS A 18 21.20 54.02 -29.86
CA LYS A 18 21.75 52.80 -30.45
C LYS A 18 23.16 52.51 -29.95
N ALA A 19 23.98 53.55 -29.75
CA ALA A 19 25.31 53.36 -29.19
C ALA A 19 25.25 52.76 -27.78
N GLU A 20 24.37 53.25 -26.93
CA GLU A 20 24.12 52.73 -25.57
C GLU A 20 23.61 51.27 -25.60
N GLN A 21 22.61 50.98 -26.44
CA GLN A 21 22.08 49.60 -26.59
C GLN A 21 23.13 48.59 -27.06
N ILE A 22 24.00 48.98 -28.00
CA ILE A 22 25.07 48.12 -28.49
C ILE A 22 26.13 47.91 -27.41
N THR A 23 26.47 48.94 -26.64
CA THR A 23 27.37 48.84 -25.49
C THR A 23 26.84 47.86 -24.44
N ASP A 24 25.60 48.02 -23.97
CA ASP A 24 24.99 47.15 -22.95
C ASP A 24 24.95 45.68 -23.41
N MET A 25 24.65 45.48 -24.69
CA MET A 25 24.55 44.15 -25.28
C MET A 25 25.93 43.48 -25.38
N LEU A 26 26.95 44.22 -25.79
CA LEU A 26 28.33 43.74 -25.82
C LEU A 26 28.86 43.43 -24.42
N GLU A 27 28.53 44.25 -23.43
CA GLU A 27 28.88 44.00 -22.03
C GLU A 27 28.24 42.72 -21.51
N SER A 28 26.95 42.47 -21.80
CA SER A 28 26.29 41.21 -21.41
C SER A 28 26.93 39.97 -22.06
N ILE A 29 27.39 40.07 -23.31
CA ILE A 29 28.05 38.97 -24.03
C ILE A 29 29.41 38.68 -23.39
N LEU A 30 30.14 39.71 -22.98
CA LEU A 30 31.42 39.56 -22.27
C LEU A 30 31.22 38.98 -20.86
N GLU A 31 30.24 39.46 -20.10
CA GLU A 31 29.92 38.96 -18.75
C GLU A 31 29.45 37.50 -18.75
N SER A 32 28.74 37.07 -19.81
CA SER A 32 28.27 35.68 -19.94
C SER A 32 29.39 34.64 -20.09
N GLY A 33 30.61 35.08 -20.44
CA GLY A 33 31.75 34.20 -20.69
C GLY A 33 31.63 33.31 -21.93
N THR A 34 30.62 33.54 -22.78
CA THR A 34 30.39 32.80 -24.05
C THR A 34 30.91 33.53 -25.30
N ALA A 35 31.61 34.65 -25.10
CA ALA A 35 32.24 35.45 -26.13
C ALA A 35 33.22 34.61 -26.98
N ASN A 36 32.99 34.53 -28.29
CA ASN A 36 33.87 33.88 -29.26
C ASN A 36 34.03 34.73 -30.51
N SER A 37 35.26 35.14 -30.82
CA SER A 37 35.56 35.99 -31.98
C SER A 37 35.21 35.35 -33.34
N LYS A 38 35.04 34.02 -33.41
CA LYS A 38 34.60 33.31 -34.62
C LYS A 38 33.12 33.50 -34.97
N ASN A 39 32.33 34.02 -34.02
CA ASN A 39 30.89 34.23 -34.21
C ASN A 39 30.56 35.63 -34.73
N ILE A 40 31.57 36.48 -34.95
CA ILE A 40 31.40 37.78 -35.58
C ILE A 40 31.30 37.57 -37.08
N PHE A 41 30.30 38.16 -37.71
CA PHE A 41 30.13 38.12 -39.15
C PHE A 41 30.02 39.53 -39.72
N LEU A 42 30.53 39.66 -40.95
CA LEU A 42 30.35 40.81 -41.82
C LEU A 42 29.57 40.32 -43.03
N GLU A 43 28.36 40.83 -43.23
CA GLU A 43 27.48 40.42 -44.32
C GLU A 43 27.06 41.63 -45.15
N LYS A 44 27.06 41.46 -46.48
CA LYS A 44 26.55 42.46 -47.42
C LYS A 44 25.06 42.22 -47.62
N THR A 45 24.25 43.21 -47.26
CA THR A 45 22.80 43.21 -47.43
C THR A 45 22.40 44.24 -48.49
N ASP A 46 21.15 44.17 -48.97
CA ASP A 46 20.58 45.16 -49.89
C ASP A 46 20.59 46.57 -49.31
N THR A 47 20.63 46.70 -47.98
CA THR A 47 20.71 47.98 -47.25
C THR A 47 22.14 48.47 -47.00
N GLY A 48 23.15 47.67 -47.32
CA GLY A 48 24.58 47.99 -47.15
C GLY A 48 25.34 46.94 -46.33
N TRP A 49 26.45 47.33 -45.71
CA TRP A 49 27.35 46.41 -44.99
C TRP A 49 26.99 46.31 -43.51
N CYS A 50 26.66 45.12 -43.04
CA CYS A 50 26.21 44.87 -41.68
C CYS A 50 27.22 44.03 -40.88
N ILE A 51 27.44 44.42 -39.62
CA ILE A 51 28.27 43.72 -38.64
C ILE A 51 27.35 43.15 -37.57
N GLY A 52 27.54 41.87 -37.25
CA GLY A 52 26.78 41.20 -36.22
C GLY A 52 27.59 40.16 -35.45
N TYR A 53 26.97 39.63 -34.41
CA TYR A 53 27.46 38.50 -33.62
C TYR A 53 26.39 37.43 -33.52
N ASP A 54 26.74 36.23 -33.96
CA ASP A 54 25.87 35.06 -34.08
C ASP A 54 24.63 35.33 -34.97
N THR A 55 23.52 35.76 -34.39
CA THR A 55 22.27 36.08 -35.11
C THR A 55 21.85 37.55 -35.01
N LEU A 56 22.64 38.36 -34.29
CA LEU A 56 22.27 39.72 -33.90
C LEU A 56 23.10 40.72 -34.69
N VAL A 57 22.43 41.64 -35.38
CA VAL A 57 23.07 42.70 -36.16
C VAL A 57 23.21 43.95 -35.30
N PHE A 58 24.44 44.43 -35.13
CA PHE A 58 24.74 45.60 -34.31
C PHE A 58 24.73 46.89 -35.12
N LEU A 59 25.32 46.87 -36.31
CA LEU A 59 25.51 48.06 -37.12
C LEU A 59 25.40 47.74 -38.60
N CYS A 60 24.69 48.59 -39.34
CA CYS A 60 24.68 48.55 -40.80
C CYS A 60 25.09 49.92 -41.35
N TYR A 61 26.08 49.93 -42.24
CA TYR A 61 26.48 51.10 -42.99
C TYR A 61 25.69 51.17 -44.29
N PRO A 62 25.07 52.31 -44.62
CA PRO A 62 24.20 52.41 -45.79
C PRO A 62 24.98 52.18 -47.09
N ALA A 63 24.34 51.51 -48.06
CA ALA A 63 24.92 51.18 -49.36
C ALA A 63 25.40 52.42 -50.16
N GLU A 64 24.84 53.59 -49.88
CA GLU A 64 25.20 54.90 -50.46
C GLU A 64 26.66 55.31 -50.17
N MET A 65 27.29 54.73 -49.15
CA MET A 65 28.69 54.98 -48.80
C MET A 65 29.70 54.19 -49.64
N GLY A 66 29.24 53.28 -50.51
CA GLY A 66 30.10 52.52 -51.44
C GLY A 66 31.29 51.84 -50.77
N ASP A 67 32.47 51.91 -51.40
CA ASP A 67 33.72 51.30 -50.92
C ASP A 67 34.18 51.85 -49.56
N SER A 68 33.79 53.08 -49.20
CA SER A 68 34.08 53.66 -47.87
C SER A 68 33.29 52.97 -46.76
N GLY A 69 32.10 52.44 -47.06
CA GLY A 69 31.28 51.70 -46.10
C GLY A 69 31.85 50.33 -45.79
N GLU A 70 32.46 49.67 -46.78
CA GLU A 70 33.12 48.37 -46.62
C GLU A 70 34.36 48.47 -45.72
N VAL A 71 35.21 49.48 -45.94
CA VAL A 71 36.44 49.69 -45.15
C VAL A 71 36.12 50.01 -43.69
N LEU A 72 35.11 50.86 -43.44
CA LEU A 72 34.66 51.17 -42.07
C LEU A 72 34.05 49.94 -41.39
N ALA A 73 33.27 49.14 -42.13
CA ALA A 73 32.68 47.94 -41.58
C ALA A 73 33.73 46.87 -41.25
N GLN A 74 34.75 46.73 -42.09
CA GLN A 74 35.87 45.82 -41.86
C GLN A 74 36.73 46.25 -40.67
N SER A 75 37.00 47.55 -40.53
CA SER A 75 37.73 48.10 -39.37
C SER A 75 36.98 47.86 -38.06
N ALA A 76 35.67 48.14 -38.02
CA ALA A 76 34.85 47.92 -36.84
C ALA A 76 34.72 46.42 -36.49
N CYS A 77 34.61 45.55 -37.51
CA CYS A 77 34.63 44.10 -37.32
C CYS A 77 35.98 43.62 -36.76
N HIS A 78 37.09 44.18 -37.23
CA HIS A 78 38.42 43.84 -36.71
C HIS A 78 38.59 44.26 -35.25
N SER A 79 38.20 45.49 -34.88
CA SER A 79 38.26 45.96 -33.49
C SER A 79 37.37 45.13 -32.55
N LEU A 80 36.18 44.73 -33.02
CA LEU A 80 35.29 43.85 -32.26
C LEU A 80 35.88 42.44 -32.09
N SER A 81 36.51 41.90 -33.14
CA SER A 81 37.19 40.60 -33.11
C SER A 81 38.40 40.59 -32.17
N GLU A 82 39.14 41.69 -32.13
CA GLU A 82 40.27 41.87 -31.22
C GLU A 82 39.79 41.94 -29.76
N LEU A 83 38.74 42.71 -29.47
CA LEU A 83 38.15 42.81 -28.13
C LEU A 83 37.57 41.47 -27.64
N LEU A 84 36.94 40.68 -28.52
CA LEU A 84 36.39 39.37 -28.15
C LEU A 84 37.47 38.27 -28.06
N SER A 85 38.58 38.39 -28.80
CA SER A 85 39.70 37.44 -28.73
C SER A 85 40.60 37.65 -27.52
N ASN A 86 40.78 38.92 -27.13
CA ASN A 86 41.52 39.33 -25.95
C ASN A 86 40.65 40.29 -25.13
N PRO A 87 39.57 39.79 -24.48
CA PRO A 87 38.77 40.64 -23.61
C PRO A 87 39.71 41.25 -22.58
N PRO A 88 39.72 42.60 -22.41
CA PRO A 88 40.45 43.22 -21.33
C PRO A 88 39.97 42.51 -20.07
N ARG A 89 40.87 41.76 -19.42
CA ARG A 89 40.54 41.13 -18.15
C ARG A 89 40.17 42.27 -17.22
N ALA A 90 38.88 42.51 -17.07
CA ALA A 90 38.37 43.40 -16.07
C ALA A 90 38.88 42.81 -14.75
N ASN A 91 39.94 43.42 -14.22
CA ASN A 91 40.54 43.10 -12.93
C ASN A 91 39.59 43.49 -11.77
N PHE A 92 38.29 43.51 -12.02
CA PHE A 92 37.27 43.63 -11.01
C PHE A 92 36.87 42.22 -10.62
N ILE A 93 37.64 41.64 -9.70
CA ILE A 93 37.13 40.51 -8.92
C ILE A 93 35.88 41.05 -8.23
N SER A 94 34.71 40.70 -8.75
CA SER A 94 33.46 41.16 -8.17
C SER A 94 33.42 40.69 -6.71
N TRP A 95 32.94 41.53 -5.80
CA TRP A 95 32.83 41.16 -4.38
C TRP A 95 32.08 39.83 -4.18
N GLN A 96 31.21 39.46 -5.12
CA GLN A 96 30.49 38.20 -5.12
C GLN A 96 31.40 36.98 -5.36
N GLU A 97 32.41 37.08 -6.22
CA GLU A 97 33.38 36.00 -6.45
C GLU A 97 34.32 35.83 -5.25
N ILE A 98 34.74 36.92 -4.62
CA ILE A 98 35.53 36.87 -3.38
C ILE A 98 34.75 36.18 -2.27
N ILE A 99 33.46 36.50 -2.11
CA ILE A 99 32.59 35.85 -1.11
C ILE A 99 32.42 34.36 -1.42
N LYS A 100 32.29 33.97 -2.69
CA LYS A 100 32.25 32.54 -3.10
C LYS A 100 33.57 31.84 -2.78
N PHE A 101 34.72 32.45 -3.04
CA PHE A 101 36.03 31.90 -2.69
C PHE A 101 36.24 31.76 -1.18
N ILE A 102 35.87 32.79 -0.39
CA ILE A 102 35.89 32.74 1.08
C ILE A 102 34.94 31.64 1.58
N GLY A 103 33.73 31.54 1.00
CA GLY A 103 32.74 30.54 1.36
C GLY A 103 33.22 29.12 1.10
N ALA A 104 33.93 28.90 -0.01
CA ALA A 104 34.53 27.61 -0.34
C ALA A 104 35.65 27.22 0.63
N LEU A 105 36.50 28.17 1.04
CA LEU A 105 37.53 27.96 2.06
C LEU A 105 36.94 27.70 3.45
N MET A 106 35.79 28.31 3.78
CA MET A 106 35.15 28.20 5.08
C MET A 106 34.25 26.95 5.22
N ALA A 107 33.81 26.36 4.10
CA ALA A 107 33.01 25.12 4.07
C ALA A 107 33.66 23.93 4.81
N PRO A 108 34.95 23.58 4.64
CA PRO A 108 35.56 22.48 5.40
C PRO A 108 35.69 22.78 6.90
N VAL A 109 35.88 24.04 7.29
CA VAL A 109 35.89 24.45 8.70
C VAL A 109 34.51 24.24 9.33
N LEU A 110 33.46 24.66 8.62
CA LEU A 110 32.07 24.46 9.04
C LEU A 110 31.72 22.97 9.15
N PHE A 111 32.19 22.16 8.19
CA PHE A 111 32.00 20.71 8.20
C PHE A 111 32.59 20.05 9.44
N ILE A 112 33.85 20.38 9.78
CA ILE A 112 34.52 19.87 10.98
C ILE A 112 33.75 20.28 12.25
N LEU A 113 33.31 21.55 12.32
CA LEU A 113 32.52 22.03 13.45
C LEU A 113 31.22 21.24 13.64
N ILE A 114 30.50 20.96 12.55
CA ILE A 114 29.27 20.18 12.59
C ILE A 114 29.55 18.73 13.03
N LEU A 115 30.61 18.09 12.54
CA LEU A 115 31.01 16.75 12.98
C LEU A 115 31.31 16.68 14.49
N LEU A 116 31.97 17.72 15.04
CA LEU A 116 32.22 17.80 16.49
C LEU A 116 30.92 17.90 17.29
N ILE A 117 29.96 18.70 16.82
CA ILE A 117 28.64 18.82 17.45
C ILE A 117 27.91 17.48 17.43
N ILE A 118 27.90 16.79 16.30
CA ILE A 118 27.27 15.47 16.16
C ILE A 118 27.93 14.46 17.09
N ALA A 119 29.27 14.40 17.13
CA ALA A 119 30.00 13.50 18.03
C ALA A 119 29.66 13.76 19.50
N LYS A 120 29.49 15.03 19.89
CA LYS A 120 29.06 15.42 21.23
C LYS A 120 27.62 14.98 21.51
N LEU A 121 26.72 15.11 20.55
CA LEU A 121 25.33 14.70 20.64
C LEU A 121 25.21 13.17 20.76
N THR A 122 25.94 12.41 19.96
CA THR A 122 25.99 10.94 20.03
C THR A 122 26.50 10.47 21.38
N LYS A 123 27.57 11.09 21.92
CA LYS A 123 28.04 10.79 23.29
C LYS A 123 27.00 11.10 24.36
N LYS A 124 26.14 12.11 24.15
CA LYS A 124 25.03 12.43 25.07
C LYS A 124 23.92 11.38 24.97
N ILE A 125 23.56 10.97 23.75
CA ILE A 125 22.56 9.93 23.49
C ILE A 125 23.02 8.60 24.10
N ILE A 126 24.26 8.16 23.84
CA ILE A 126 24.80 6.92 24.40
C ILE A 126 24.80 6.94 25.94
N ARG A 127 25.19 8.06 26.57
CA ARG A 127 25.10 8.21 28.03
C ARG A 127 23.66 8.13 28.55
N PHE A 128 22.71 8.70 27.81
CA PHE A 128 21.29 8.60 28.16
C PHE A 128 20.78 7.16 28.05
N LEU A 129 21.17 6.42 27.01
CA LEU A 129 20.83 5.00 26.85
C LEU A 129 21.43 4.13 27.96
N LEU A 130 22.68 4.38 28.35
CA LEU A 130 23.34 3.69 29.47
C LEU A 130 22.61 3.97 30.80
N ASN A 131 22.17 5.20 31.04
CA ASN A 131 21.39 5.55 32.23
C ASN A 131 19.95 4.97 32.24
N GLN A 132 19.48 4.46 31.10
CA GLN A 132 18.16 3.82 30.94
C GLN A 132 18.23 2.28 31.06
N GLU A 133 19.43 1.71 31.21
CA GLU A 133 19.64 0.28 31.44
C GLU A 133 18.86 -0.15 32.71
N GLY A 134 17.94 -1.11 32.55
CA GLY A 134 17.08 -1.62 33.62
C GLY A 134 15.70 -0.95 33.78
N LYS A 135 15.43 0.22 33.18
CA LYS A 135 14.10 0.87 33.20
C LYS A 135 13.25 0.50 31.99
N LEU A 136 13.68 0.91 30.79
CA LEU A 136 12.97 0.65 29.52
C LEU A 136 13.52 -0.55 28.76
N ILE A 137 14.80 -0.87 28.93
CA ILE A 137 15.49 -1.97 28.23
C ILE A 137 15.51 -3.19 29.16
N LYS A 138 14.55 -4.10 29.00
CA LYS A 138 14.38 -5.29 29.86
C LYS A 138 14.74 -6.61 29.18
N GLY A 139 15.25 -6.56 27.94
CA GLY A 139 15.48 -7.75 27.11
C GLY A 139 14.17 -8.23 26.47
N ILE A 140 14.25 -8.69 25.23
CA ILE A 140 13.12 -9.29 24.52
C ILE A 140 12.93 -10.72 25.04
N LYS A 141 11.89 -10.92 25.86
CA LYS A 141 11.48 -12.24 26.35
C LYS A 141 10.30 -12.74 25.51
N ILE A 142 10.50 -13.86 24.81
CA ILE A 142 9.41 -14.57 24.14
C ILE A 142 9.10 -15.82 24.97
N GLY A 143 8.02 -15.75 25.75
CA GLY A 143 7.67 -16.82 26.69
C GLY A 143 8.70 -16.96 27.81
N LYS A 144 9.28 -18.17 27.98
CA LYS A 144 10.33 -18.47 28.97
C LYS A 144 11.76 -18.35 28.43
N LEU A 145 11.94 -18.15 27.12
CA LEU A 145 13.26 -17.94 26.53
C LEU A 145 13.60 -16.45 26.48
N THR A 146 14.74 -16.09 27.06
CA THR A 146 15.42 -14.82 26.83
C THR A 146 16.13 -14.91 25.48
N VAL A 147 15.49 -14.43 24.43
CA VAL A 147 16.05 -14.44 23.06
C VAL A 147 17.20 -13.43 22.94
N LEU A 148 17.12 -12.32 23.68
CA LEU A 148 18.17 -11.31 23.75
C LEU A 148 18.28 -10.80 25.19
N SER A 149 19.48 -10.85 25.78
CA SER A 149 19.71 -10.28 27.10
C SER A 149 19.59 -8.74 27.04
N ALA A 150 19.18 -8.09 28.13
CA ALA A 150 19.05 -6.63 28.18
C ALA A 150 20.37 -5.90 27.83
N ARG A 151 21.51 -6.56 28.09
CA ARG A 151 22.85 -6.06 27.78
C ARG A 151 23.17 -6.15 26.28
N ASP A 152 22.76 -7.24 25.64
CA ASP A 152 22.93 -7.41 24.19
C ASP A 152 22.03 -6.44 23.41
N GLU A 153 20.81 -6.22 23.90
CA GLU A 153 19.87 -5.22 23.36
C GLU A 153 20.47 -3.80 23.43
N LEU A 154 21.02 -3.42 24.58
CA LEU A 154 21.68 -2.14 24.77
C LEU A 154 22.92 -1.99 23.88
N MET A 155 23.74 -3.04 23.74
CA MET A 155 24.92 -3.02 22.89
C MET A 155 24.55 -2.90 21.41
N LEU A 156 23.47 -3.56 20.98
CA LEU A 156 22.94 -3.45 19.62
C LEU A 156 22.43 -2.02 19.36
N LEU A 157 21.71 -1.42 20.30
CA LEU A 157 21.20 -0.05 20.19
C LEU A 157 22.34 0.98 20.12
N ILE A 158 23.38 0.83 20.96
CA ILE A 158 24.60 1.66 20.89
C ILE A 158 25.32 1.47 19.55
N ARG A 159 25.37 0.25 19.03
CA ARG A 159 25.97 -0.06 17.72
C ARG A 159 25.19 0.64 16.60
N ILE A 160 23.86 0.58 16.60
CA ILE A 160 23.00 1.29 15.64
C ILE A 160 23.26 2.79 15.71
N VAL A 161 23.29 3.39 16.90
CA VAL A 161 23.54 4.82 17.09
C VAL A 161 24.94 5.22 16.55
N ARG A 162 25.96 4.39 16.77
CA ARG A 162 27.31 4.64 16.27
C ARG A 162 27.39 4.52 14.75
N TRP A 163 26.77 3.51 14.15
CA TRP A 163 26.69 3.38 12.69
C TRP A 163 25.89 4.54 12.08
N GLY A 164 24.81 4.97 12.72
CA GLY A 164 24.03 6.13 12.32
C GLY A 164 24.90 7.39 12.27
N GLN A 165 25.78 7.61 13.26
CA GLN A 165 26.73 8.72 13.22
C GLN A 165 27.68 8.64 12.01
N VAL A 166 28.21 7.46 11.68
CA VAL A 166 29.11 7.27 10.53
C VAL A 166 28.38 7.56 9.22
N ILE A 167 27.18 7.01 9.04
CA ILE A 167 26.35 7.24 7.85
C ILE A 167 26.04 8.74 7.72
N PHE A 168 25.65 9.39 8.81
CA PHE A 168 25.34 10.82 8.81
C PHE A 168 26.56 11.67 8.47
N ALA A 169 27.74 11.34 9.00
CA ALA A 169 29.00 12.00 8.65
C ALA A 169 29.34 11.86 7.15
N LEU A 170 29.10 10.68 6.57
CA LEU A 170 29.30 10.42 5.14
C LEU A 170 28.34 11.23 4.27
N VAL A 171 27.06 11.30 4.65
CA VAL A 171 26.07 12.15 3.96
C VAL A 171 26.47 13.62 4.02
N LEU A 172 26.92 14.09 5.17
CA LEU A 172 27.33 15.49 5.35
C LEU A 172 28.59 15.81 4.54
N PHE A 173 29.51 14.85 4.43
CA PHE A 173 30.69 14.96 3.59
C PHE A 173 30.31 15.06 2.10
N TYR A 174 29.35 14.25 1.66
CA TYR A 174 28.80 14.33 0.31
C TYR A 174 28.17 15.71 0.02
N VAL A 175 27.36 16.23 0.95
CA VAL A 175 26.76 17.57 0.83
C VAL A 175 27.83 18.67 0.76
N MET A 176 28.91 18.56 1.54
CA MET A 176 30.03 19.50 1.49
C MET A 176 30.70 19.52 0.12
N ILE A 177 30.98 18.34 -0.47
CA ILE A 177 31.56 18.25 -1.82
C ILE A 177 30.64 18.91 -2.86
N LEU A 178 29.33 18.61 -2.80
CA LEU A 178 28.34 19.22 -3.70
C LEU A 178 28.32 20.75 -3.58
N ALA A 179 28.37 21.27 -2.35
CA ALA A 179 28.41 22.70 -2.09
C ALA A 179 29.66 23.34 -2.72
N ILE A 180 30.84 22.72 -2.55
CA ILE A 180 32.08 23.20 -3.16
C ILE A 180 31.98 23.19 -4.69
N PHE A 181 31.43 22.13 -5.29
CA PHE A 181 31.24 22.04 -6.74
C PHE A 181 30.27 23.08 -7.29
N ASN A 182 29.24 23.44 -6.54
CA ASN A 182 28.29 24.48 -6.93
C ASN A 182 28.89 25.90 -6.81
N LEU A 183 29.82 26.10 -5.87
CA LEU A 183 30.49 27.40 -5.68
C LEU A 183 31.50 27.72 -6.79
N TYR A 184 32.04 26.70 -7.48
CA TYR A 184 33.03 26.89 -8.53
C TYR A 184 32.37 26.82 -9.92
N PRO A 185 32.48 27.87 -10.75
CA PRO A 185 31.71 27.99 -12.00
C PRO A 185 32.01 26.86 -13.00
N ALA A 186 33.25 26.37 -13.05
CA ALA A 186 33.62 25.27 -13.94
C ALA A 186 32.98 23.91 -13.55
N THR A 187 32.53 23.73 -12.31
CA THR A 187 31.93 22.47 -11.81
C THR A 187 30.45 22.59 -11.47
N GLN A 188 29.85 23.77 -11.67
CA GLN A 188 28.48 24.06 -11.31
C GLN A 188 27.48 23.08 -11.96
N GLN A 189 27.65 22.80 -13.26
CA GLN A 189 26.79 21.85 -13.98
C GLN A 189 26.84 20.42 -13.42
N ILE A 190 27.98 20.01 -12.84
CA ILE A 190 28.13 18.69 -12.21
C ILE A 190 27.42 18.70 -10.84
N GLY A 191 27.56 19.79 -10.08
CA GLY A 191 26.86 20.00 -8.82
C GLY A 191 25.34 19.94 -8.98
N ASP A 192 24.80 20.67 -9.95
CA ASP A 192 23.35 20.73 -10.20
C ASP A 192 22.77 19.37 -10.61
N LYS A 193 23.44 18.63 -11.49
CA LYS A 193 23.04 17.26 -11.86
C LYS A 193 23.07 16.32 -10.65
N ALA A 194 24.10 16.41 -9.81
CA ALA A 194 24.21 15.57 -8.62
C ALA A 194 23.13 15.88 -7.57
N ILE A 195 22.80 17.17 -7.37
CA ILE A 195 21.68 17.61 -6.53
C ILE A 195 20.37 17.04 -7.05
N TYR A 196 20.11 17.19 -8.36
CA TYR A 196 18.90 16.68 -8.99
C TYR A 196 18.72 15.17 -8.79
N HIS A 197 19.76 14.38 -9.06
CA HIS A 197 19.71 12.92 -8.87
C HIS A 197 19.53 12.54 -7.40
N THR A 198 20.16 13.25 -6.47
CA THR A 198 20.00 13.03 -5.02
C THR A 198 18.56 13.28 -4.59
N PHE A 199 17.95 14.38 -5.03
CA PHE A 199 16.55 14.68 -4.73
C PHE A 199 15.59 13.67 -5.37
N GLN A 200 15.86 13.23 -6.60
CA GLN A 200 15.06 12.20 -7.25
C GLN A 200 15.12 10.87 -6.48
N PHE A 201 16.33 10.46 -6.06
CA PHE A 201 16.53 9.25 -5.26
C PHE A 201 15.82 9.36 -3.90
N LEU A 202 15.96 10.50 -3.22
CA LEU A 202 15.31 10.75 -1.93
C LEU A 202 13.78 10.78 -2.04
N LYS A 203 13.24 11.36 -3.12
CA LYS A 203 11.80 11.33 -3.41
C LYS A 203 11.30 9.90 -3.63
N ASN A 204 12.05 9.09 -4.38
CA ASN A 204 11.70 7.68 -4.60
C ASN A 204 11.73 6.88 -3.30
N ILE A 205 12.77 7.04 -2.47
CA ILE A 205 12.84 6.41 -1.15
C ILE A 205 11.69 6.88 -0.27
N GLY A 206 11.41 8.18 -0.24
CA GLY A 206 10.30 8.75 0.53
C GLY A 206 8.95 8.15 0.12
N ALA A 207 8.71 8.01 -1.19
CA ALA A 207 7.51 7.37 -1.72
C ALA A 207 7.41 5.88 -1.33
N ILE A 208 8.53 5.15 -1.36
CA ILE A 208 8.58 3.74 -0.92
C ILE A 208 8.28 3.63 0.58
N ILE A 209 8.90 4.47 1.41
CA ILE A 209 8.66 4.49 2.85
C ILE A 209 7.19 4.79 3.15
N LEU A 210 6.61 5.79 2.48
CA LEU A 210 5.20 6.13 2.63
C LEU A 210 4.30 4.94 2.25
N ARG A 211 4.61 4.25 1.16
CA ARG A 211 3.88 3.05 0.73
C ARG A 211 3.98 1.93 1.76
N ILE A 212 5.16 1.71 2.34
CA ILE A 212 5.35 0.72 3.41
C ILE A 212 4.53 1.09 4.64
N ILE A 213 4.52 2.36 5.06
CA ILE A 213 3.72 2.83 6.19
C ILE A 213 2.23 2.56 5.94
N VAL A 214 1.71 2.90 4.76
CA VAL A 214 0.33 2.62 4.37
C VAL A 214 0.05 1.11 4.40
N PHE A 215 0.95 0.29 3.85
CA PHE A 215 0.82 -1.16 3.85
C PHE A 215 0.77 -1.74 5.28
N VAL A 216 1.65 -1.28 6.18
CA VAL A 216 1.64 -1.69 7.59
C VAL A 216 0.36 -1.26 8.29
N ALA A 217 -0.16 -0.06 8.00
CA ALA A 217 -1.43 0.41 8.56
C ALA A 217 -2.62 -0.46 8.10
N VAL A 218 -2.67 -0.83 6.82
CA VAL A 218 -3.67 -1.77 6.29
C VAL A 218 -3.57 -3.13 6.96
N LEU A 219 -2.36 -3.67 7.11
CA LEU A 219 -2.13 -4.95 7.77
C LEU A 219 -2.55 -4.92 9.26
N LEU A 220 -2.28 -3.80 9.95
CA LEU A 220 -2.72 -3.59 11.33
C LEU A 220 -4.25 -3.52 11.43
N ALA A 221 -4.91 -2.77 10.54
CA ALA A 221 -6.36 -2.70 10.48
C ALA A 221 -6.98 -4.08 10.21
N PHE A 222 -6.40 -4.85 9.29
CA PHE A 222 -6.81 -6.21 9.00
C PHE A 222 -6.64 -7.14 10.22
N TYR A 223 -5.52 -7.06 10.93
CA TYR A 223 -5.31 -7.83 12.16
C TYR A 223 -6.38 -7.53 13.21
N ILE A 224 -6.71 -6.25 13.42
CA ILE A 224 -7.76 -5.82 14.35
C ILE A 224 -9.12 -6.39 13.89
N LEU A 225 -9.47 -6.23 12.61
CA LEU A 225 -10.72 -6.75 12.04
C LEU A 225 -10.84 -8.27 12.24
N SER A 226 -9.76 -9.00 11.97
CA SER A 226 -9.69 -10.45 12.15
C SER A 226 -9.95 -10.87 13.58
N ARG A 227 -9.32 -10.18 14.52
CA ARG A 227 -9.47 -10.48 15.95
C ARG A 227 -10.88 -10.16 16.43
N VAL A 228 -11.49 -9.10 15.93
CA VAL A 228 -12.89 -8.75 16.22
C VAL A 228 -13.84 -9.81 15.66
N ALA A 229 -13.68 -10.20 14.40
CA ALA A 229 -14.52 -11.23 13.76
C ALA A 229 -14.49 -12.56 14.55
N LEU A 230 -13.30 -13.04 14.93
CA LEU A 230 -13.17 -14.27 15.72
C LEU A 230 -13.79 -14.13 17.12
N LYS A 231 -13.68 -12.95 17.73
CA LYS A 231 -14.28 -12.69 19.05
C LYS A 231 -15.81 -12.66 19.00
N ILE A 232 -16.40 -12.13 17.93
CA ILE A 232 -17.86 -12.15 17.72
C ILE A 232 -18.35 -13.59 17.67
N VAL A 233 -17.68 -14.45 16.90
CA VAL A 233 -18.02 -15.88 16.82
C VAL A 233 -17.97 -16.54 18.18
N GLU A 234 -16.89 -16.32 18.93
CA GLU A 234 -16.75 -16.86 20.28
C GLU A 234 -17.84 -16.36 21.23
N MET A 235 -18.22 -15.08 21.13
CA MET A 235 -19.31 -14.50 21.90
C MET A 235 -20.66 -15.14 21.57
N VAL A 236 -20.96 -15.36 20.29
CA VAL A 236 -22.21 -16.01 19.84
C VAL A 236 -22.29 -17.44 20.38
N PHE A 237 -21.24 -18.25 20.22
CA PHE A 237 -21.23 -19.61 20.75
C PHE A 237 -21.33 -19.65 22.27
N HIS A 238 -20.65 -18.73 22.97
CA HIS A 238 -20.72 -18.64 24.43
C HIS A 238 -22.10 -18.24 24.95
N TYR A 239 -22.85 -17.44 24.18
CA TYR A 239 -24.23 -17.08 24.50
C TYR A 239 -25.17 -18.29 24.42
N TYR A 240 -25.06 -19.10 23.36
CA TYR A 240 -25.86 -20.32 23.22
C TYR A 240 -25.46 -21.44 24.22
N GLU A 241 -24.17 -21.56 24.56
CA GLU A 241 -23.68 -22.55 25.53
C GLU A 241 -24.21 -22.31 26.97
N LYS A 242 -24.49 -21.05 27.33
CA LYS A 242 -24.91 -20.64 28.69
C LYS A 242 -26.41 -20.80 28.97
N GLY A 243 -27.22 -21.20 28.00
CA GLY A 243 -28.56 -21.73 28.26
C GLY A 243 -29.64 -20.72 28.66
N GLU A 244 -29.59 -19.46 28.22
CA GLU A 244 -30.70 -18.51 28.42
C GLU A 244 -31.90 -18.76 27.48
N VAL A 245 -31.79 -19.73 26.56
CA VAL A 245 -32.87 -20.14 25.67
C VAL A 245 -33.05 -21.65 25.81
N GLU A 246 -34.22 -22.07 26.29
CA GLU A 246 -34.68 -23.47 26.26
C GLU A 246 -34.82 -23.93 24.81
N THR A 247 -33.70 -24.19 24.14
CA THR A 247 -33.70 -24.86 22.84
C THR A 247 -33.58 -26.36 23.07
N ASN A 248 -34.42 -27.13 22.38
CA ASN A 248 -34.48 -28.59 22.44
C ASN A 248 -33.26 -29.27 21.78
N ILE A 249 -32.12 -28.56 21.74
CA ILE A 249 -30.89 -28.89 21.02
C ILE A 249 -29.79 -29.11 22.08
N SER A 250 -29.14 -30.27 22.06
CA SER A 250 -28.14 -30.58 23.07
C SER A 250 -26.95 -29.62 23.00
N ASN A 251 -26.45 -29.20 24.17
CA ASN A 251 -25.27 -28.34 24.30
C ASN A 251 -24.03 -28.92 23.58
N THR A 252 -24.00 -30.23 23.34
CA THR A 252 -22.98 -30.91 22.56
C THR A 252 -22.98 -30.53 21.08
N ALA A 253 -24.13 -30.24 20.45
CA ALA A 253 -24.21 -29.87 19.04
C ALA A 253 -23.51 -28.53 18.75
N PHE A 254 -23.63 -27.56 19.66
CA PHE A 254 -22.96 -26.25 19.55
C PHE A 254 -21.43 -26.37 19.70
N LEU A 255 -20.96 -27.24 20.59
CA LEU A 255 -19.53 -27.57 20.74
C LEU A 255 -18.92 -28.15 19.45
N TYR A 256 -19.65 -29.03 18.75
CA TYR A 256 -19.20 -29.59 17.48
C TYR A 256 -19.25 -28.57 16.33
N ALA A 257 -20.20 -27.64 16.33
CA ALA A 257 -20.33 -26.60 15.29
C ALA A 257 -19.31 -25.44 15.42
N ARG A 258 -18.77 -25.21 16.63
CA ARG A 258 -17.86 -24.08 16.90
C ARG A 258 -16.58 -24.10 16.06
N LYS A 259 -15.92 -25.26 15.98
CA LYS A 259 -14.66 -25.42 15.21
C LYS A 259 -14.84 -25.19 13.70
N PRO A 260 -15.79 -25.84 13.00
CA PRO A 260 -15.96 -25.63 11.56
C PRO A 260 -16.38 -24.20 11.22
N VAL A 261 -17.21 -23.54 12.03
CA VAL A 261 -17.57 -22.13 11.80
C VAL A 261 -16.36 -21.21 11.94
N LYS A 262 -15.49 -21.45 12.93
CA LYS A 262 -14.25 -20.68 13.09
C LYS A 262 -13.31 -20.88 11.89
N ILE A 263 -13.19 -22.11 11.38
CA ILE A 263 -12.39 -22.41 10.18
C ILE A 263 -12.96 -21.68 8.96
N LEU A 264 -14.27 -21.72 8.76
CA LEU A 264 -14.94 -21.03 7.65
C LEU A 264 -14.65 -19.53 7.66
N ILE A 265 -14.73 -18.88 8.83
CA ILE A 265 -14.48 -17.44 8.96
C ILE A 265 -13.00 -17.11 8.72
N VAL A 266 -12.08 -17.96 9.16
CA VAL A 266 -10.64 -17.81 8.84
C VAL A 266 -10.41 -17.92 7.34
N ILE A 267 -11.08 -18.84 6.65
CA ILE A 267 -10.98 -18.98 5.18
C ILE A 267 -11.52 -17.72 4.48
N ILE A 268 -12.70 -17.23 4.87
CA ILE A 268 -13.28 -16.00 4.30
C ILE A 268 -12.35 -14.81 4.52
N LEU A 269 -11.78 -14.70 5.72
CA LEU A 269 -10.86 -13.64 6.08
C LEU A 269 -9.53 -13.73 5.31
N ALA A 270 -9.02 -14.94 5.09
CA ALA A 270 -7.85 -15.16 4.24
C ALA A 270 -8.12 -14.77 2.78
N LEU A 271 -9.31 -15.07 2.25
CA LEU A 271 -9.71 -14.61 0.92
C LEU A 271 -9.79 -13.09 0.84
N PHE A 272 -10.38 -12.46 1.86
CA PHE A 272 -10.44 -11.00 1.96
C PHE A 272 -9.05 -10.36 2.02
N PHE A 273 -8.10 -10.99 2.71
CA PHE A 273 -6.70 -10.52 2.74
C PHE A 273 -6.07 -10.53 1.35
N ILE A 274 -6.29 -11.59 0.57
CA ILE A 274 -5.78 -11.71 -0.81
C ILE A 274 -6.34 -10.58 -1.67
N THR A 275 -7.60 -10.19 -1.47
CA THR A 275 -8.24 -9.06 -2.18
C THR A 275 -7.54 -7.72 -1.93
N LEU A 276 -6.89 -7.53 -0.76
CA LEU A 276 -6.18 -6.29 -0.42
C LEU A 276 -4.82 -6.16 -1.12
N ILE A 277 -4.30 -7.21 -1.74
CA ILE A 277 -3.03 -7.18 -2.46
C ILE A 277 -3.25 -6.48 -3.83
N PRO A 278 -2.56 -5.37 -4.12
CA PRO A 278 -2.69 -4.68 -5.41
C PRO A 278 -2.27 -5.59 -6.59
N ASP A 279 -2.72 -5.22 -7.80
CA ASP A 279 -2.59 -5.94 -9.08
C ASP A 279 -3.71 -6.96 -9.34
N ASN A 280 -3.52 -8.21 -8.90
CA ASN A 280 -4.41 -9.33 -9.27
C ASN A 280 -5.12 -9.97 -8.07
N GLY A 281 -4.95 -9.41 -6.87
CA GLY A 281 -5.52 -9.98 -5.65
C GLY A 281 -7.04 -10.17 -5.72
N ILE A 282 -7.75 -9.20 -6.32
CA ILE A 282 -9.21 -9.26 -6.51
C ILE A 282 -9.61 -10.45 -7.39
N ILE A 283 -8.99 -10.60 -8.56
CA ILE A 283 -9.31 -11.67 -9.52
C ILE A 283 -9.00 -13.03 -8.90
N ILE A 284 -7.84 -13.18 -8.28
CA ILE A 284 -7.41 -14.43 -7.64
C ILE A 284 -8.37 -14.81 -6.50
N SER A 285 -8.69 -13.85 -5.62
CA SER A 285 -9.62 -14.10 -4.50
C SER A 285 -11.01 -14.49 -4.99
N ALA A 286 -11.52 -13.86 -6.05
CA ALA A 286 -12.82 -14.17 -6.64
C ALA A 286 -12.84 -15.57 -7.26
N VAL A 287 -11.79 -15.97 -7.99
CA VAL A 287 -11.69 -17.31 -8.58
C VAL A 287 -11.67 -18.38 -7.48
N ILE A 288 -10.85 -18.19 -6.44
CA ILE A 288 -10.78 -19.15 -5.33
C ILE A 288 -12.13 -19.21 -4.59
N LEU A 289 -12.77 -18.06 -4.35
CA LEU A 289 -14.09 -18.01 -3.72
C LEU A 289 -15.14 -18.78 -4.54
N CYS A 290 -15.17 -18.62 -5.86
CA CYS A 290 -16.07 -19.38 -6.74
C CYS A 290 -15.82 -20.89 -6.68
N ILE A 291 -14.56 -21.32 -6.65
CA ILE A 291 -14.21 -22.75 -6.52
C ILE A 291 -14.68 -23.28 -5.16
N VAL A 292 -14.38 -22.58 -4.08
CA VAL A 292 -14.75 -23.00 -2.71
C VAL A 292 -16.28 -23.06 -2.57
N LEU A 293 -17.00 -22.03 -3.04
CA LEU A 293 -18.46 -22.01 -3.03
C LEU A 293 -19.04 -23.12 -3.92
N GLY A 294 -18.48 -23.35 -5.11
CA GLY A 294 -18.91 -24.42 -6.01
C GLY A 294 -18.72 -25.82 -5.41
N VAL A 295 -17.59 -26.07 -4.74
CA VAL A 295 -17.36 -27.36 -4.05
C VAL A 295 -18.29 -27.50 -2.85
N PHE A 296 -18.51 -26.41 -2.11
CA PHE A 296 -19.39 -26.41 -0.95
C PHE A 296 -20.86 -26.67 -1.34
N THR A 297 -21.34 -26.06 -2.43
CA THR A 297 -22.71 -26.30 -2.92
C THR A 297 -22.90 -27.75 -3.33
N VAL A 298 -21.96 -28.34 -4.08
CA VAL A 298 -22.01 -29.76 -4.46
C VAL A 298 -22.05 -30.67 -3.23
N SER A 299 -21.31 -30.33 -2.18
CA SER A 299 -21.28 -31.10 -0.92
C SER A 299 -22.61 -31.04 -0.14
N LEU A 300 -23.41 -29.97 -0.33
CA LEU A 300 -24.69 -29.80 0.36
C LEU A 300 -25.87 -30.51 -0.32
N ILE A 301 -25.76 -30.85 -1.61
CA ILE A 301 -26.85 -31.46 -2.39
C ILE A 301 -27.47 -32.69 -1.69
N PRO A 302 -26.69 -33.66 -1.15
CA PRO A 302 -27.27 -34.83 -0.48
C PRO A 302 -28.10 -34.45 0.75
N LEU A 303 -27.59 -33.55 1.59
CA LEU A 303 -28.29 -33.06 2.78
C LEU A 303 -29.62 -32.39 2.42
N ILE A 304 -29.62 -31.55 1.40
CA ILE A 304 -30.83 -30.90 0.89
C ILE A 304 -31.83 -31.94 0.38
N LYS A 305 -31.36 -32.96 -0.36
CA LYS A 305 -32.20 -34.05 -0.84
C LYS A 305 -32.87 -34.80 0.31
N HIS A 306 -32.12 -35.17 1.35
CA HIS A 306 -32.69 -35.82 2.54
C HIS A 306 -33.74 -34.94 3.23
N TYR A 307 -33.44 -33.65 3.39
CA TYR A 307 -34.35 -32.68 4.00
C TYR A 307 -35.66 -32.51 3.21
N ILE A 308 -35.57 -32.36 1.88
CA ILE A 308 -36.75 -32.22 1.01
C ILE A 308 -37.60 -33.49 1.06
N SER A 309 -36.97 -34.67 0.97
CA SER A 309 -37.70 -35.95 1.03
C SER A 309 -38.38 -36.14 2.39
N GLY A 310 -37.72 -35.84 3.50
CA GLY A 310 -38.34 -35.92 4.82
C GLY A 310 -39.43 -34.87 5.03
N TYR A 311 -39.24 -33.65 4.51
CA TYR A 311 -40.31 -32.65 4.49
C TYR A 311 -41.52 -33.15 3.70
N PHE A 312 -41.32 -33.81 2.56
CA PHE A 312 -42.43 -34.37 1.78
C PHE A 312 -43.16 -35.48 2.55
N ILE A 313 -42.43 -36.37 3.24
CA ILE A 313 -43.01 -37.41 4.11
C ILE A 313 -43.89 -36.77 5.20
N CYS A 314 -43.37 -35.78 5.91
CA CYS A 314 -44.12 -35.11 6.98
C CYS A 314 -45.31 -34.29 6.44
N ALA A 315 -45.08 -33.47 5.41
CA ALA A 315 -46.06 -32.52 4.89
C ALA A 315 -47.22 -33.19 4.14
N LYS A 316 -46.98 -34.37 3.54
CA LYS A 316 -48.02 -35.19 2.93
C LYS A 316 -48.56 -36.26 3.87
N GLU A 317 -48.12 -36.27 5.13
CA GLU A 317 -48.50 -37.26 6.15
C GLU A 317 -48.39 -38.70 5.64
N LEU A 318 -47.38 -38.99 4.81
CA LEU A 318 -47.17 -40.32 4.25
C LEU A 318 -46.86 -41.36 5.35
N LEU A 319 -46.30 -40.88 6.47
CA LEU A 319 -46.08 -41.63 7.70
C LEU A 319 -46.39 -40.77 8.91
N GLN A 320 -46.96 -41.39 9.94
CA GLN A 320 -47.14 -40.81 11.26
C GLN A 320 -46.34 -41.58 12.31
N GLU A 321 -46.07 -40.93 13.44
CA GLU A 321 -45.41 -41.59 14.58
C GLU A 321 -46.37 -42.64 15.18
N GLY A 322 -45.87 -43.84 15.43
CA GLY A 322 -46.64 -44.98 15.94
C GLY A 322 -47.16 -45.94 14.86
N GLU A 323 -47.09 -45.59 13.58
CA GLU A 323 -47.60 -46.44 12.49
C GLU A 323 -46.70 -47.67 12.23
N ARG A 324 -47.33 -48.77 11.81
CA ARG A 324 -46.64 -49.99 11.36
C ARG A 324 -46.40 -49.92 9.86
N VAL A 325 -45.16 -50.23 9.48
CA VAL A 325 -44.67 -50.11 8.12
C VAL A 325 -43.87 -51.34 7.75
N TYR A 326 -44.14 -51.91 6.59
CA TYR A 326 -43.33 -52.98 6.01
C TYR A 326 -42.17 -52.37 5.23
N TYR A 327 -40.96 -52.67 5.66
CA TYR A 327 -39.72 -52.13 5.10
C TYR A 327 -38.60 -53.17 5.15
N ARG A 328 -37.99 -53.45 3.98
CA ARG A 328 -36.92 -54.45 3.79
C ARG A 328 -37.24 -55.80 4.44
N ASP A 329 -38.35 -56.38 4.03
CA ASP A 329 -38.82 -57.71 4.41
C ASP A 329 -39.18 -57.91 5.89
N LYS A 330 -39.41 -56.82 6.63
CA LYS A 330 -39.81 -56.84 8.05
C LYS A 330 -40.81 -55.75 8.38
N TRP A 331 -41.64 -56.01 9.39
CA TRP A 331 -42.54 -55.01 9.98
C TRP A 331 -41.81 -54.18 11.03
N TRP A 332 -41.93 -52.86 10.90
CA TRP A 332 -41.33 -51.87 11.79
C TRP A 332 -42.40 -50.92 12.33
N ILE A 333 -42.19 -50.37 13.52
CA ILE A 333 -43.00 -49.28 14.06
C ILE A 333 -42.22 -47.98 13.94
N VAL A 334 -42.86 -46.93 13.42
CA VAL A 334 -42.27 -45.58 13.35
C VAL A 334 -42.23 -45.00 14.75
N HIS A 335 -41.03 -44.77 15.28
CA HIS A 335 -40.87 -44.21 16.63
C HIS A 335 -40.72 -42.69 16.63
N LYS A 336 -39.97 -42.15 15.67
CA LYS A 336 -39.75 -40.71 15.55
C LYS A 336 -39.53 -40.33 14.10
N LEU A 337 -40.19 -39.26 13.68
CA LEU A 337 -40.07 -38.72 12.35
C LEU A 337 -39.42 -37.33 12.39
N THR A 338 -38.41 -37.09 11.56
CA THR A 338 -37.74 -35.79 11.45
C THR A 338 -37.43 -35.53 9.98
N PRO A 339 -37.39 -34.26 9.50
CA PRO A 339 -37.10 -33.96 8.10
C PRO A 339 -35.77 -34.55 7.59
N MET A 340 -34.80 -34.85 8.46
CA MET A 340 -33.53 -35.47 8.06
C MET A 340 -33.51 -37.00 8.14
N TYR A 341 -34.21 -37.60 9.09
CA TYR A 341 -34.15 -39.04 9.33
C TYR A 341 -35.44 -39.60 9.95
N VAL A 342 -35.66 -40.88 9.73
CA VAL A 342 -36.74 -41.70 10.30
C VAL A 342 -36.12 -42.70 11.27
N VAL A 343 -36.72 -42.83 12.45
CA VAL A 343 -36.34 -43.84 13.45
C VAL A 343 -37.43 -44.92 13.50
N LEU A 344 -37.03 -46.14 13.15
CA LEU A 344 -37.89 -47.32 13.16
C LEU A 344 -37.49 -48.25 14.31
N ILE A 345 -38.47 -48.90 14.94
CA ILE A 345 -38.26 -49.89 16.00
C ILE A 345 -38.82 -51.24 15.55
N LEU A 346 -38.03 -52.28 15.71
CA LEU A 346 -38.48 -53.65 15.47
C LEU A 346 -39.32 -54.14 16.68
N PRO A 347 -40.57 -54.60 16.49
CA PRO A 347 -41.44 -55.02 17.58
C PRO A 347 -40.90 -56.20 18.41
N GLU A 348 -40.18 -57.12 17.78
CA GLU A 348 -39.74 -58.38 18.38
C GLU A 348 -38.48 -58.26 19.27
N ASP A 349 -37.60 -57.28 19.00
CA ASP A 349 -36.27 -57.21 19.64
C ASP A 349 -35.88 -55.76 20.04
N ASN A 350 -36.83 -54.82 19.97
CA ASN A 350 -36.67 -53.40 20.28
C ASN A 350 -35.45 -52.71 19.60
N LYS A 351 -34.96 -53.32 18.51
CA LYS A 351 -33.82 -52.81 17.74
C LYS A 351 -34.22 -51.55 17.00
N LYS A 352 -33.42 -50.50 17.17
CA LYS A 352 -33.62 -49.19 16.51
C LYS A 352 -32.87 -49.14 15.18
N LEU A 353 -33.57 -48.80 14.11
CA LEU A 353 -32.98 -48.51 12.81
C LEU A 353 -33.14 -47.01 12.52
N ILE A 354 -32.02 -46.32 12.30
CA ILE A 354 -32.00 -44.92 11.88
C ILE A 354 -31.71 -44.90 10.37
N ARG A 355 -32.58 -44.24 9.61
CA ARG A 355 -32.43 -44.09 8.15
C ARG A 355 -32.65 -42.65 7.74
N LEU A 356 -31.88 -42.18 6.75
CA LEU A 356 -32.07 -40.86 6.18
C LEU A 356 -33.38 -40.83 5.37
N SER A 357 -34.10 -39.73 5.42
CA SER A 357 -35.48 -39.67 4.90
C SER A 357 -35.57 -39.94 3.40
N ASN A 358 -34.59 -39.48 2.60
CA ASN A 358 -34.56 -39.81 1.18
C ASN A 358 -34.32 -41.30 0.91
N ASP A 359 -33.43 -41.94 1.66
CA ASP A 359 -33.09 -43.36 1.44
C ASP A 359 -34.28 -44.25 1.80
N PHE A 360 -34.99 -43.86 2.86
CA PHE A 360 -36.23 -44.49 3.27
C PHE A 360 -37.33 -44.34 2.20
N LEU A 361 -37.48 -43.14 1.62
CA LEU A 361 -38.44 -42.92 0.53
C LEU A 361 -38.06 -43.69 -0.75
N SER A 362 -36.78 -43.73 -1.12
CA SER A 362 -36.31 -44.35 -2.36
C SER A 362 -36.37 -45.87 -2.34
N ASP A 363 -36.14 -46.48 -1.16
CA ASP A 363 -36.25 -47.92 -0.97
C ASP A 363 -37.70 -48.42 -1.07
N GLY A 364 -38.67 -47.51 -0.90
CA GLY A 364 -40.10 -47.83 -0.86
C GLY A 364 -40.52 -48.47 0.46
N PHE A 365 -41.79 -48.29 0.82
CA PHE A 365 -42.39 -48.90 1.99
C PHE A 365 -43.88 -49.17 1.73
N ILE A 366 -44.44 -50.14 2.44
CA ILE A 366 -45.88 -50.45 2.39
C ILE A 366 -46.46 -50.10 3.75
N LYS A 367 -47.52 -49.29 3.74
CA LYS A 367 -48.28 -48.92 4.93
C LYS A 367 -49.37 -49.97 5.17
N GLU A 368 -49.52 -50.40 6.42
CA GLU A 368 -50.68 -51.20 6.82
C GLU A 368 -51.88 -50.25 6.88
N GLU A 369 -52.80 -50.33 5.91
CA GLU A 369 -54.10 -49.68 6.02
C GLU A 369 -54.85 -50.37 7.17
N MET A 370 -55.08 -49.65 8.27
CA MET A 370 -56.03 -50.14 9.26
C MET A 370 -57.39 -50.28 8.57
N PRO A 371 -58.09 -51.43 8.71
CA PRO A 371 -59.39 -51.60 8.10
C PRO A 371 -60.34 -50.53 8.61
N GLU A 372 -60.83 -49.71 7.68
CA GLU A 372 -61.88 -48.73 7.89
C GLU A 372 -63.15 -49.46 8.31
N ASN A 373 -63.52 -49.31 9.58
CA ASN A 373 -64.82 -49.59 10.19
C ASN A 373 -65.56 -50.88 9.76
N ILE A 374 -65.49 -51.89 10.63
CA ILE A 374 -66.54 -52.91 10.76
C ILE A 374 -67.80 -52.19 11.33
N PRO A 375 -69.03 -52.47 10.85
CA PRO A 375 -70.22 -51.72 11.21
C PRO A 375 -70.58 -51.92 12.69
N ASP A 376 -71.01 -50.84 13.35
CA ASP A 376 -71.68 -50.87 14.65
C ASP A 376 -72.83 -51.90 14.65
N GLN A 377 -72.59 -53.03 15.31
CA GLN A 377 -73.65 -53.89 15.81
C GLN A 377 -73.43 -54.16 17.28
N GLN A 378 -74.32 -53.55 18.07
CA GLN A 378 -74.85 -54.01 19.36
C GLN A 378 -73.85 -54.29 20.49
N GLU A 379 -73.82 -53.37 21.45
CA GLU A 379 -73.93 -53.75 22.86
C GLU A 379 -74.63 -52.67 23.71
N ASP A 380 -75.87 -52.33 23.32
CA ASP A 380 -76.87 -51.87 24.29
C ASP A 380 -77.32 -53.10 25.09
N ARG A 381 -76.58 -53.41 26.16
CA ARG A 381 -77.06 -54.26 27.26
C ARG A 381 -76.38 -53.85 28.57
N ASP A 382 -77.23 -53.55 29.54
CA ASP A 382 -76.96 -53.55 30.98
C ASP A 382 -76.08 -52.43 31.55
N ILE A 383 -76.60 -51.20 31.52
CA ILE A 383 -76.34 -50.18 32.56
C ILE A 383 -77.69 -49.65 33.05
N SER A 384 -78.47 -50.49 33.73
CA SER A 384 -79.66 -50.04 34.49
C SER A 384 -79.83 -50.68 35.87
N GLU A 385 -78.79 -51.36 36.38
CA GLU A 385 -78.78 -51.88 37.76
C GLU A 385 -77.44 -51.63 38.46
N MET A 386 -76.98 -50.37 38.58
CA MET A 386 -75.90 -50.05 39.55
C MET A 386 -75.75 -48.56 39.90
N SER A 387 -76.86 -47.81 40.04
CA SER A 387 -76.79 -46.44 40.60
C SER A 387 -77.79 -46.10 41.71
N GLU A 388 -78.59 -47.06 42.19
CA GLU A 388 -79.59 -46.81 43.24
C GLU A 388 -79.28 -47.53 44.57
N TYR A 389 -78.00 -47.56 44.97
CA TYR A 389 -77.61 -47.95 46.34
C TYR A 389 -76.72 -46.90 47.04
N ASN A 390 -76.77 -45.64 46.59
CA ASN A 390 -76.03 -44.57 47.24
C ASN A 390 -76.80 -43.24 47.22
N LYS A 391 -78.01 -43.25 47.79
CA LYS A 391 -78.71 -42.10 48.42
C LYS A 391 -80.15 -42.48 48.82
N ASN A 392 -80.30 -43.11 49.99
CA ASN A 392 -81.31 -42.86 51.02
C ASN A 392 -81.45 -44.05 51.96
#